data_AF-A0A517R1C0-F1
#
_entry.id   AF-A0A517R1C0-F1
#
_cell.length_a   1.000
_cell.length_b   1.000
_cell.length_c   1.000
_cell.angle_alpha   90.00
_cell.angle_beta   90.00
_cell.angle_gamma   90.00
#
_symmetry.space_group_name_H-M   'P 1'
#
loop_
_entity.id
_entity.type
_entity.pdbx_description
1 polymer ?
#
loop_
_entity_poly.entity_id
_entity_poly.type
_entity_poly.pdbx_seq_one_letter_code
_entity_poly.pdbx_strand_id
1 'polypeptide(L)'
;MGYQSDWLYRLIVREISTTLERAKSVAYEAQQPERILVSEYAAADWSYPRCVGEQIRQWVFEGNELHPVDPSHAICNPEEDGVFFREVTFQFHIRPDRRRVAFTYAFGPRHGHGVIFDVLGQGQSGRLEQNREMPQWVS
;
A
#
# COMPACT_ATOMS: atom_id res chain seq x y z
N MET A 1 -3.92 9.03 19.06
CA MET A 1 -3.42 7.64 19.00
C MET A 1 -2.57 7.53 17.75
N GLY A 2 -1.32 7.07 17.87
CA GLY A 2 -0.41 6.93 16.73
C GLY A 2 -0.62 5.61 15.98
N TYR A 3 -0.19 5.53 14.72
CA TYR A 3 -0.32 4.33 13.87
C TYR A 3 0.25 3.07 14.52
N GLN A 4 1.31 3.18 15.34
CA GLN A 4 1.94 2.06 16.04
C GLN A 4 1.01 1.36 17.04
N SER A 5 0.05 2.09 17.61
CA SER A 5 -0.94 1.54 18.56
C SER A 5 -2.20 1.00 17.87
N ASP A 6 -2.39 1.30 16.58
CA ASP A 6 -3.57 0.93 15.83
C ASP A 6 -3.38 -0.43 15.16
N TRP A 7 -4.21 -1.40 15.54
CA TRP A 7 -4.12 -2.76 15.02
C TRP A 7 -4.37 -2.87 13.52
N LEU A 8 -5.14 -1.95 12.91
CA LEU A 8 -5.42 -1.99 11.47
C LEU A 8 -4.20 -1.59 10.65
N TYR A 9 -3.35 -0.68 11.14
CA TYR A 9 -2.09 -0.35 10.49
C TYR A 9 -1.13 -1.54 10.50
N ARG A 10 -1.16 -2.37 11.56
CA ARG A 10 -0.38 -3.62 11.58
C ARG A 10 -0.82 -4.59 10.48
N LEU A 11 -2.11 -4.61 10.14
CA LEU A 11 -2.59 -5.44 9.03
C LEU A 11 -2.14 -4.88 7.67
N ILE A 12 -2.17 -3.56 7.50
CA ILE A 12 -1.67 -2.90 6.29
C ILE A 12 -0.18 -3.18 6.11
N VAL A 13 0.63 -3.02 7.16
CA VAL A 13 2.06 -3.36 7.17
C VAL A 13 2.29 -4.81 6.76
N ARG A 14 1.53 -5.75 7.34
CA ARG A 14 1.62 -7.17 6.98
C ARG A 14 1.28 -7.43 5.51
N GLU A 15 0.28 -6.75 4.96
CA GLU A 15 -0.10 -6.87 3.56
C GLU A 15 0.98 -6.32 2.63
N ILE A 16 1.60 -5.20 2.98
CA ILE A 16 2.75 -4.63 2.26
C ILE A 16 3.90 -5.65 2.23
N SER A 17 4.31 -6.19 3.39
CA SER A 17 5.36 -7.22 3.46
C SER A 17 5.02 -8.43 2.58
N THR A 18 3.79 -8.93 2.68
CA THR A 18 3.33 -10.09 1.91
C THR A 18 3.35 -9.80 0.40
N THR A 19 2.94 -8.61 -0.01
CA THR A 19 2.94 -8.19 -1.40
C THR A 19 4.37 -8.07 -1.95
N LEU A 20 5.29 -7.50 -1.17
CA LEU A 20 6.70 -7.42 -1.52
C LEU A 20 7.35 -8.80 -1.66
N GLU A 21 7.13 -9.70 -0.70
CA GLU A 21 7.68 -11.06 -0.79
C GLU A 21 7.15 -11.83 -2.00
N ARG A 22 5.86 -11.66 -2.35
CA ARG A 22 5.30 -12.22 -3.59
C ARG A 22 5.98 -11.62 -4.82
N ALA A 23 6.16 -10.31 -4.87
CA ALA A 23 6.83 -9.64 -6.00
C ALA A 23 8.27 -10.14 -6.18
N LYS A 24 9.04 -10.28 -5.10
CA LYS A 24 10.40 -10.85 -5.13
C LYS A 24 10.44 -12.26 -5.69
N SER A 25 9.45 -13.09 -5.35
CA SER A 25 9.39 -14.48 -5.84
C SER A 25 9.18 -14.60 -7.36
N VAL A 26 8.56 -13.59 -7.98
CA VAL A 26 8.29 -13.55 -9.43
C VAL A 26 9.42 -12.86 -10.19
N ALA A 27 10.10 -11.90 -9.57
CA ALA A 27 11.11 -11.06 -10.20
C ALA A 27 12.51 -11.32 -9.58
N TYR A 28 12.95 -12.58 -9.56
CA TYR A 28 14.17 -13.04 -8.88
C TYR A 28 15.44 -12.28 -9.29
N GLU A 29 15.54 -11.83 -10.55
CA GLU A 29 16.70 -11.10 -11.10
C GLU A 29 16.52 -9.58 -11.14
N ALA A 30 15.34 -9.06 -10.78
CA ALA A 30 15.11 -7.63 -10.86
C ALA A 30 15.78 -6.90 -9.69
N GLN A 31 16.30 -5.70 -9.98
CA GLN A 31 16.82 -4.80 -8.97
C GLN A 31 15.74 -4.50 -7.93
N GLN A 32 16.06 -4.70 -6.65
CA GLN A 32 15.16 -4.36 -5.55
C GLN A 32 14.94 -2.85 -5.50
N PRO A 33 13.75 -2.37 -5.09
CA PRO A 33 13.54 -0.95 -4.89
C PRO A 33 14.49 -0.41 -3.83
N GLU A 34 15.06 0.76 -4.08
CA GLU A 34 15.93 1.49 -3.12
C GLU A 34 15.10 2.02 -1.95
N ARG A 35 13.84 2.36 -2.21
CA ARG A 35 12.93 2.91 -1.21
C ARG A 35 11.51 2.42 -1.42
N ILE A 36 10.82 2.19 -0.31
CA ILE A 36 9.40 1.84 -0.31
C ILE A 36 8.66 2.93 0.45
N LEU A 37 7.82 3.68 -0.26
CA LEU A 37 6.99 4.73 0.29
C LEU A 37 5.59 4.21 0.53
N VAL A 38 5.03 4.53 1.69
CA VAL A 38 3.67 4.16 2.08
C VAL A 38 2.91 5.44 2.37
N SER A 39 1.75 5.63 1.76
CA SER A 39 0.99 6.87 1.87
C SER A 39 -0.46 6.59 2.25
N GLU A 40 -0.98 7.35 3.21
CA GLU A 40 -2.39 7.33 3.59
C GLU A 40 -3.10 8.53 2.97
N TYR A 41 -4.23 8.26 2.31
CA TYR A 41 -5.05 9.28 1.65
C TYR A 41 -6.35 9.53 2.39
N ALA A 42 -6.86 10.76 2.25
CA ALA A 42 -8.10 11.21 2.86
C ALA A 42 -9.34 10.49 2.31
N ALA A 43 -9.29 10.03 1.06
CA ALA A 43 -10.41 9.38 0.41
C ALA A 43 -9.95 8.27 -0.56
N ALA A 44 -10.92 7.50 -1.03
CA ALA A 44 -10.75 6.55 -2.13
C ALA A 44 -11.96 6.59 -3.07
N ASP A 45 -11.71 6.31 -4.34
CA ASP A 45 -12.73 5.89 -5.28
C ASP A 45 -12.99 4.39 -5.05
N TRP A 46 -14.20 4.07 -4.59
CA TRP A 46 -14.61 2.71 -4.28
C TRP A 46 -15.16 1.97 -5.51
N SER A 47 -15.51 2.70 -6.57
CA SER A 47 -15.94 2.14 -7.85
C SER A 47 -14.76 1.84 -8.77
N TYR A 48 -13.61 2.45 -8.51
CA TYR A 48 -12.34 2.13 -9.14
C TYR A 48 -11.24 2.21 -8.08
N PRO A 49 -10.73 1.08 -7.54
CA PRO A 49 -9.96 1.02 -6.30
C PRO A 49 -8.68 1.85 -6.41
N ARG A 50 -8.79 3.12 -6.03
CA ARG A 50 -7.77 4.14 -6.16
C ARG A 50 -7.89 5.11 -5.00
N CYS A 51 -6.75 5.47 -4.42
CA CYS A 51 -6.68 6.52 -3.42
C CYS A 51 -6.81 7.90 -4.09
N VAL A 52 -7.67 8.76 -3.53
CA VAL A 52 -7.95 10.10 -4.08
C VAL A 52 -7.98 11.13 -2.97
N GLY A 53 -7.88 12.41 -3.34
CA GLY A 53 -7.83 13.52 -2.40
C GLY A 53 -6.43 13.75 -1.82
N GLU A 54 -6.38 14.45 -0.69
CA GLU A 54 -5.13 14.84 -0.04
C GLU A 54 -4.43 13.64 0.63
N GLN A 55 -3.10 13.58 0.49
CA GLN A 55 -2.26 12.67 1.24
C GLN A 55 -2.12 13.19 2.67
N ILE A 56 -2.66 12.45 3.64
CA ILE A 56 -2.68 12.87 5.05
C ILE A 56 -1.36 12.49 5.74
N ARG A 57 -0.78 11.35 5.38
CA ARG A 57 0.43 10.82 6.01
C ARG A 57 1.29 10.07 5.01
N GLN A 58 2.58 10.05 5.29
CA GLN A 58 3.55 9.29 4.52
C GLN A 58 4.59 8.67 5.43
N TRP A 59 5.06 7.49 5.04
CA TRP A 59 6.10 6.76 5.73
C TRP A 59 7.08 6.16 4.73
N VAL A 60 8.31 5.95 5.19
CA VAL A 60 9.24 5.00 4.59
C VAL A 60 9.03 3.65 5.26
N PHE A 61 8.99 2.59 4.46
CA PHE A 61 8.86 1.21 4.94
C PHE A 61 10.21 0.50 4.94
N GLU A 62 10.73 0.20 6.13
CA GLU A 62 12.02 -0.44 6.35
C GLU A 62 11.87 -1.53 7.41
N GLY A 63 12.39 -2.74 7.15
CA GLY A 63 12.43 -3.80 8.17
C GLY A 63 11.07 -4.24 8.75
N ASN A 64 9.97 -4.08 8.00
CA ASN A 64 8.57 -4.24 8.46
C ASN A 64 8.06 -3.14 9.41
N GLU A 65 8.75 -2.01 9.48
CA GLU A 65 8.36 -0.84 10.24
C GLU A 65 8.03 0.33 9.30
N LEU A 66 7.16 1.22 9.78
CA LEU A 66 6.83 2.47 9.10
C LEU A 66 7.54 3.60 9.83
N HIS A 67 8.39 4.35 9.15
CA HIS A 67 9.06 5.55 9.67
C HIS A 67 8.41 6.79 9.07
N PRO A 68 7.80 7.68 9.88
CA PRO A 68 7.08 8.82 9.35
C PRO A 68 8.04 9.77 8.63
N VAL A 69 7.59 10.28 7.48
CA VAL A 69 8.28 11.32 6.72
C VAL A 69 7.32 12.45 6.38
N ASP A 70 7.86 13.59 6.02
CA ASP A 70 7.05 14.72 5.54
C ASP A 70 6.32 14.32 4.25
N PRO A 71 4.98 14.43 4.18
CA PRO A 71 4.21 14.21 2.95
C PRO A 71 4.66 15.08 1.76
N SER A 72 5.37 16.19 2.02
CA SER A 72 5.94 17.06 0.98
C SER A 72 7.17 16.45 0.29
N HIS A 73 7.67 15.30 0.76
CA HIS A 73 8.69 14.54 0.04
C HIS A 73 8.04 13.96 -1.22
N ALA A 74 8.11 14.74 -2.30
CA ALA A 74 7.60 14.34 -3.60
C ALA A 74 8.27 13.02 -4.02
N ILE A 75 7.46 12.11 -4.58
CA ILE A 75 7.94 10.88 -5.21
C ILE A 75 8.93 11.31 -6.31
N CYS A 76 10.19 10.90 -6.17
CA CYS A 76 11.21 11.24 -7.14
C CYS A 76 11.00 10.35 -8.37
N ASN A 77 11.17 10.96 -9.55
CA ASN A 77 10.83 10.43 -10.87
C ASN A 77 10.92 8.90 -11.00
N PRO A 78 9.90 8.24 -11.58
CA PRO A 78 10.03 6.86 -12.02
C PRO A 78 11.07 6.81 -13.14
N GLU A 79 12.34 6.64 -12.80
CA GLU A 79 13.33 6.20 -13.78
C GLU A 79 12.91 4.80 -14.25
N GLU A 80 12.68 4.66 -15.56
CA GLU A 80 12.11 3.46 -16.21
C GLU A 80 13.13 2.31 -16.38
N ASP A 81 14.16 2.24 -15.54
CA ASP A 81 15.19 1.21 -15.68
C ASP A 81 14.76 -0.08 -14.95
N GLY A 82 13.97 -0.90 -15.65
CA GLY A 82 13.70 -2.30 -15.29
C GLY A 82 12.25 -2.62 -14.88
N VAL A 83 12.09 -3.76 -14.19
CA VAL A 83 10.79 -4.29 -13.75
C VAL A 83 10.24 -3.50 -12.55
N PHE A 84 11.13 -2.96 -11.72
CA PHE A 84 10.79 -2.15 -10.55
C PHE A 84 11.22 -0.70 -10.73
N PHE A 85 10.38 0.23 -10.27
CA PHE A 85 10.81 1.59 -9.98
C PHE A 85 11.82 1.58 -8.83
N ARG A 86 12.76 2.54 -8.86
CA ARG A 86 13.70 2.77 -7.76
C ARG A 86 12.96 3.06 -6.46
N GLU A 87 11.87 3.83 -6.54
CA GLU A 87 10.95 4.07 -5.43
C GLU A 87 9.60 3.39 -5.70
N VAL A 88 9.27 2.39 -4.88
CA VAL A 88 7.97 1.71 -4.94
C VAL A 88 7.00 2.41 -4.01
N THR A 89 5.77 2.63 -4.49
CA THR A 89 4.74 3.29 -3.70
C THR A 89 3.58 2.35 -3.37
N PHE A 90 3.23 2.30 -2.09
CA PHE A 90 1.96 1.78 -1.58
C PHE A 90 1.10 2.96 -1.14
N GLN A 91 -0.17 2.92 -1.50
CA GLN A 91 -1.15 3.92 -1.10
C GLN A 91 -2.35 3.20 -0.51
N PHE A 92 -2.94 3.77 0.54
CA PHE A 92 -4.14 3.23 1.10
C PHE A 92 -5.06 4.31 1.65
N HIS A 93 -6.33 3.95 1.80
CA HIS A 93 -7.32 4.71 2.53
C HIS A 93 -8.16 3.77 3.38
N ILE A 94 -8.29 4.09 4.67
CA ILE A 94 -9.15 3.39 5.61
C ILE A 94 -10.50 4.09 5.62
N ARG A 95 -11.56 3.37 5.27
CA ARG A 95 -12.92 3.91 5.35
C ARG A 95 -13.25 4.33 6.79
N PRO A 96 -14.03 5.41 7.04
CA PRO A 96 -14.28 5.89 8.40
C PRO A 96 -14.90 4.86 9.37
N ASP A 97 -15.69 3.92 8.86
CA ASP A 97 -16.26 2.82 9.65
C ASP A 97 -15.28 1.67 9.93
N ARG A 98 -14.06 1.76 9.39
CA ARG A 98 -12.96 0.80 9.52
C ARG A 98 -13.30 -0.61 9.02
N ARG A 99 -14.31 -0.74 8.17
CA ARG A 99 -14.73 -2.02 7.60
C ARG A 99 -14.08 -2.33 6.27
N ARG A 100 -13.51 -1.32 5.60
CA ARG A 100 -12.84 -1.48 4.31
C ARG A 100 -11.57 -0.65 4.20
N VAL A 101 -10.65 -1.17 3.40
CA VAL A 101 -9.41 -0.49 3.02
C VAL A 101 -9.30 -0.52 1.51
N ALA A 102 -9.19 0.65 0.87
CA ALA A 102 -8.69 0.73 -0.50
C ALA A 102 -7.17 0.67 -0.45
N PHE A 103 -6.56 -0.18 -1.25
CA PHE A 103 -5.13 -0.43 -1.23
C PHE A 103 -4.61 -0.52 -2.66
N THR A 104 -3.61 0.28 -2.98
CA THR A 104 -3.00 0.31 -4.31
C THR A 104 -1.50 0.31 -4.20
N TYR A 105 -0.83 -0.31 -5.15
CA TYR A 105 0.62 -0.23 -5.28
C TYR A 105 1.04 -0.20 -6.74
N ALA A 106 2.22 0.38 -6.97
CA ALA A 106 2.88 0.38 -8.27
C ALA A 106 4.33 -0.03 -8.07
N PHE A 107 4.68 -1.19 -8.62
CA PHE A 107 6.03 -1.69 -8.66
C PHE A 107 6.80 -1.17 -9.86
N GLY A 108 6.14 -0.95 -10.99
CA GLY A 108 6.73 -0.47 -12.24
C GLY A 108 5.63 -0.05 -13.23
N PRO A 109 5.97 0.37 -14.46
CA PRO A 109 5.00 0.90 -15.43
C PRO A 109 3.86 -0.06 -15.80
N ARG A 110 4.09 -1.37 -15.65
CA ARG A 110 3.16 -2.46 -15.98
C ARG A 110 3.00 -3.46 -14.84
N HIS A 111 3.25 -3.00 -13.62
CA HIS A 111 3.17 -3.82 -12.41
C HIS A 111 2.46 -3.04 -11.30
N GLY A 112 1.25 -2.60 -11.62
CA GLY A 112 0.38 -1.90 -10.69
C GLY A 112 -0.80 -2.77 -10.30
N HIS A 113 -1.31 -2.58 -9.09
CA HIS A 113 -2.53 -3.24 -8.64
C HIS A 113 -3.31 -2.32 -7.72
N GLY A 114 -4.63 -2.30 -7.89
CA GLY A 114 -5.57 -1.72 -6.93
C GLY A 114 -6.62 -2.72 -6.52
N VAL A 115 -6.85 -2.80 -5.21
CA VAL A 115 -7.73 -3.77 -4.57
C VAL A 115 -8.47 -3.13 -3.39
N ILE A 116 -9.66 -3.63 -3.10
CA ILE A 116 -10.41 -3.29 -1.89
C ILE A 116 -10.43 -4.50 -0.97
N PHE A 117 -10.02 -4.30 0.27
CA PHE A 117 -10.10 -5.30 1.33
C PHE A 117 -11.29 -5.02 2.24
N ASP A 118 -12.00 -6.09 2.63
CA ASP A 118 -12.84 -6.07 3.82
C ASP A 118 -11.97 -6.35 5.05
N VAL A 119 -12.28 -5.66 6.15
CA VAL A 119 -11.64 -5.83 7.44
C VAL A 119 -12.48 -6.81 8.26
N LEU A 120 -11.93 -7.99 8.54
CA LEU A 120 -12.60 -9.05 9.31
C LEU A 120 -11.98 -9.17 10.70
N GLY A 121 -12.81 -9.12 11.75
CA GLY A 121 -12.34 -9.19 13.14
C GLY A 121 -11.69 -7.89 13.63
N GLN A 122 -11.02 -7.95 14.78
CA GLN A 122 -10.36 -6.80 15.39
C GLN A 122 -9.16 -7.21 16.26
N GLY A 123 -8.25 -6.28 16.53
CA GLY A 123 -7.12 -6.51 17.41
C GLY A 123 -6.17 -7.58 16.87
N GLN A 124 -5.94 -8.65 17.64
CA GLN A 124 -5.04 -9.75 17.26
C GLN A 124 -5.65 -10.76 16.27
N SER A 125 -6.98 -10.83 16.18
CA SER A 125 -7.68 -11.72 15.24
C SER A 125 -8.08 -11.03 13.93
N GLY A 126 -7.76 -9.74 13.80
CA GLY A 126 -8.04 -8.96 12.61
C GLY A 126 -7.30 -9.48 11.38
N ARG A 127 -7.95 -9.44 10.22
CA ARG A 127 -7.32 -9.71 8.92
C ARG A 127 -7.93 -8.86 7.82
N LEU A 128 -7.15 -8.63 6.77
CA LEU A 128 -7.63 -8.08 5.51
C LEU A 128 -7.98 -9.25 4.59
N GLU A 129 -9.18 -9.24 4.03
CA GLU A 129 -9.62 -10.22 3.05
C GLU A 129 -10.04 -9.48 1.79
N GLN A 130 -9.53 -9.92 0.63
CA GLN A 130 -9.85 -9.27 -0.63
C GLN A 130 -11.35 -9.38 -0.90
N ASN A 131 -12.02 -8.24 -1.06
CA ASN A 131 -13.44 -8.21 -1.39
C ASN A 131 -13.61 -8.59 -2.87
N ARG A 132 -14.13 -9.79 -3.13
CA ARG A 132 -14.32 -10.33 -4.48
C ARG A 132 -15.52 -9.76 -5.23
N GLU A 133 -16.40 -9.04 -4.53
CA GLU A 133 -17.56 -8.37 -5.13
C GLU A 133 -17.21 -6.95 -5.60
N MET A 134 -16.05 -6.42 -5.17
CA MET A 134 -15.59 -5.08 -5.50
C MET A 134 -14.63 -5.11 -6.69
N PRO A 135 -14.54 -4.00 -7.46
CA PRO A 135 -13.61 -3.89 -8.57
C PRO A 135 -12.16 -4.02 -8.11
N GLN A 136 -11.34 -4.58 -8.98
CA GLN A 136 -9.88 -4.64 -8.90
C GLN A 136 -9.31 -4.27 -10.26
N TRP A 137 -8.09 -3.76 -10.30
CA TRP A 137 -7.37 -3.55 -11.56
C TRP A 137 -5.93 -4.02 -11.42
N VAL A 138 -5.41 -4.63 -12.48
CA VAL A 138 -4.00 -5.00 -12.62
C VAL A 138 -3.51 -4.33 -13.89
N SER A 139 -2.38 -3.62 -13.80
CA SER A 139 -1.70 -3.00 -14.94
C SER A 139 -0.46 -3.77 -15.32
#